data_AF-A0A0H4X862-F1
#
_entry.id   AF-A0A0H4X862-F1
#
_cell.length_a   1.000
_cell.length_b   1.000
_cell.length_c   1.000
_cell.angle_alpha   90.00
_cell.angle_beta   90.00
_cell.angle_gamma   90.00
#
_symmetry.space_group_name_H-M   'P 1'
#
loop_
_entity.id
_entity.type
_entity.pdbx_description
1 polymer ?
#
loop_
_entity_poly.entity_id
_entity_poly.type
_entity_poly.pdbx_seq_one_letter_code
_entity_poly.pdbx_strand_id
1 'polypeptide(L)'
;MAPRGWEVVQAEGLRHPGFWLPQDGGTWLRRRFGQVEPLPWDEPVQHVCWYEADAYARWAGKRLPTEAEWEKAARGSDGHPREYPWGDAPPTRAHANLGGGTWGPSPVGSHPQGVSHDGVWGLLGDVWEWTASDFRPYAGFSAFPYPEYSEVFFGEAYKVLRGGAWASAPVAVRNGFRNWDFPNRRQIFAGFRCARDVR
;
A
#
# COMPACT_ATOMS: atom_id res chain seq x y z
N MET A 1 -10.65 -16.67 3.55
CA MET A 1 -9.40 -16.23 4.22
C MET A 1 -8.47 -17.44 4.25
N ALA A 2 -7.17 -17.28 3.99
CA ALA A 2 -6.23 -18.41 4.17
C ALA A 2 -6.24 -18.84 5.67
N PRO A 3 -6.05 -20.13 6.00
CA PRO A 3 -6.18 -20.63 7.39
C PRO A 3 -5.38 -19.80 8.42
N ARG A 4 -4.13 -19.47 8.08
CA ARG A 4 -3.24 -18.64 8.91
C ARG A 4 -3.75 -17.22 9.16
N GLY A 5 -4.43 -16.61 8.20
CA GLY A 5 -4.98 -15.26 8.37
C GLY A 5 -6.14 -15.24 9.37
N TRP A 6 -6.96 -16.29 9.38
CA TRP A 6 -8.08 -16.40 10.33
C TRP A 6 -7.57 -16.62 11.75
N GLU A 7 -6.54 -17.44 11.91
CA GLU A 7 -5.87 -17.65 13.20
C GLU A 7 -5.31 -16.33 13.76
N VAL A 8 -4.64 -15.52 12.94
CA VAL A 8 -4.11 -14.20 13.37
C VAL A 8 -5.24 -13.25 13.77
N VAL A 9 -6.29 -13.13 12.94
CA VAL A 9 -7.45 -12.28 13.24
C VAL A 9 -8.12 -12.66 14.56
N GLN A 10 -8.22 -13.96 14.84
CA GLN A 10 -8.79 -14.44 16.09
C GLN A 10 -7.85 -14.22 17.28
N ALA A 11 -6.57 -14.59 17.14
CA ALA A 11 -5.57 -14.45 18.19
C ALA A 11 -5.33 -13.00 18.60
N GLU A 12 -5.32 -12.06 17.65
CA GLU A 12 -5.13 -10.64 17.90
C GLU A 12 -6.45 -9.88 18.12
N GLY A 13 -7.61 -10.56 18.04
CA GLY A 13 -8.92 -9.94 18.25
C GLY A 13 -9.24 -8.83 17.27
N LEU A 14 -8.79 -8.94 16.01
CA LEU A 14 -8.96 -7.89 15.00
C LEU A 14 -10.44 -7.76 14.62
N ARG A 15 -10.99 -6.54 14.76
CA ARG A 15 -12.41 -6.23 14.44
C ARG A 15 -12.58 -5.01 13.56
N HIS A 16 -11.55 -4.18 13.46
CA HIS A 16 -11.48 -2.97 12.65
C HIS A 16 -10.00 -2.60 12.45
N PRO A 17 -9.69 -1.71 11.48
CA PRO A 17 -8.35 -1.19 11.30
C PRO A 17 -7.76 -0.58 12.59
N GLY A 18 -6.43 -0.51 12.65
CA GLY A 18 -5.73 0.13 13.75
C GLY A 18 -6.22 1.56 14.01
N PHE A 19 -6.30 1.93 15.29
CA PHE A 19 -6.68 3.27 15.77
C PHE A 19 -8.10 3.73 15.47
N TRP A 20 -8.95 2.91 14.86
CA TRP A 20 -10.39 3.17 14.80
C TRP A 20 -11.01 2.98 16.18
N LEU A 21 -11.97 3.85 16.52
CA LEU A 21 -12.65 3.88 17.80
C LEU A 21 -14.15 3.77 17.54
N PRO A 22 -14.75 2.57 17.70
CA PRO A 22 -16.19 2.41 17.53
C PRO A 22 -16.93 3.26 18.57
N GLN A 23 -18.01 3.90 18.15
CA GLN A 23 -18.91 4.64 19.02
C GLN A 23 -20.29 4.01 19.02
N ASP A 24 -21.12 4.41 19.98
CA ASP A 24 -22.54 4.07 19.99
C ASP A 24 -23.23 4.62 18.72
N GLY A 25 -24.29 3.93 18.28
CA GLY A 25 -25.04 4.33 17.08
C GLY A 25 -24.33 4.08 15.75
N GLY A 26 -23.24 3.30 15.73
CA GLY A 26 -22.57 2.86 14.50
C GLY A 26 -21.65 3.91 13.87
N THR A 27 -21.34 4.99 14.59
CA THR A 27 -20.36 5.99 14.16
C THR A 27 -18.94 5.57 14.52
N TRP A 28 -17.96 6.08 13.78
CA TRP A 28 -16.54 5.75 13.97
C TRP A 28 -15.72 7.03 14.12
N LEU A 29 -14.85 7.05 15.12
CA LEU A 29 -13.77 8.02 15.25
C LEU A 29 -12.44 7.33 14.92
N ARG A 30 -11.38 8.09 14.72
CA ARG A 30 -10.01 7.57 14.66
C ARG A 30 -9.07 8.37 15.55
N ARG A 31 -8.01 7.72 16.03
CA ARG A 31 -6.90 8.38 16.71
C ARG A 31 -5.69 8.48 15.78
N ARG A 32 -5.26 9.68 15.43
CA ARG A 32 -4.09 9.94 14.57
C ARG A 32 -3.15 10.91 15.28
N PHE A 33 -1.92 10.48 15.54
CA PHE A 33 -0.93 11.25 16.30
C PHE A 33 -1.45 11.82 17.64
N GLY A 34 -2.25 11.02 18.35
CA GLY A 34 -2.85 11.41 19.63
C GLY A 34 -4.13 12.23 19.52
N GLN A 35 -4.44 12.78 18.34
CA GLN A 35 -5.69 13.52 18.09
C GLN A 35 -6.82 12.54 17.77
N VAL A 36 -7.99 12.75 18.38
CA VAL A 36 -9.20 11.99 18.08
C VAL A 36 -10.09 12.84 17.18
N GLU A 37 -10.44 12.30 16.01
CA GLU A 37 -11.21 13.00 14.97
C GLU A 37 -12.26 12.06 14.36
N PRO A 38 -13.33 12.60 13.74
CA PRO A 38 -14.25 11.81 12.95
C PRO A 38 -13.51 11.01 11.87
N LEU A 39 -13.94 9.78 11.61
CA LEU A 39 -13.37 8.98 10.53
C LEU A 39 -13.81 9.54 9.17
N PRO A 40 -12.89 10.02 8.31
CA PRO A 40 -13.22 10.41 6.95
C PRO A 40 -13.52 9.17 6.09
N TRP A 41 -14.54 9.27 5.24
CA TRP A 41 -15.04 8.16 4.42
C TRP A 41 -14.39 8.08 3.03
N ASP A 42 -13.69 9.13 2.63
CA ASP A 42 -13.06 9.31 1.32
C ASP A 42 -11.53 9.25 1.37
N GLU A 43 -10.94 9.04 2.55
CA GLU A 43 -9.51 8.76 2.67
C GLU A 43 -9.23 7.25 2.49
N PRO A 44 -8.10 6.87 1.86
CA PRO A 44 -7.61 5.51 1.87
C PRO A 44 -7.52 4.94 3.29
N VAL A 45 -8.04 3.73 3.49
CA VAL A 45 -7.91 3.02 4.76
C VAL A 45 -6.43 2.82 5.11
N GLN A 46 -6.09 3.01 6.39
CA GLN A 46 -4.74 2.85 6.93
C GLN A 46 -4.75 1.89 8.11
N HIS A 47 -3.55 1.40 8.44
CA HIS A 47 -3.29 0.55 9.60
C HIS A 47 -4.04 -0.79 9.56
N VAL A 48 -4.07 -1.40 8.38
CA VAL A 48 -4.55 -2.76 8.17
C VAL A 48 -3.38 -3.68 7.87
N CYS A 49 -3.42 -4.89 8.43
CA CYS A 49 -2.44 -5.92 8.10
C CYS A 49 -2.77 -6.58 6.75
N TRP A 50 -1.83 -7.36 6.22
CA TRP A 50 -2.01 -8.05 4.94
C TRP A 50 -3.23 -8.98 4.96
N TYR A 51 -3.48 -9.65 6.09
CA TYR A 51 -4.63 -10.56 6.23
C TYR A 51 -5.97 -9.85 6.17
N GLU A 52 -6.08 -8.64 6.76
CA GLU A 52 -7.27 -7.80 6.67
C GLU A 52 -7.51 -7.34 5.22
N ALA A 53 -6.46 -6.86 4.56
CA ALA A 53 -6.51 -6.44 3.15
C ALA A 53 -6.93 -7.58 2.22
N ASP A 54 -6.33 -8.75 2.36
CA ASP A 54 -6.61 -9.96 1.58
C ASP A 54 -8.01 -10.53 1.87
N ALA A 55 -8.49 -10.42 3.11
CA ALA A 55 -9.86 -10.80 3.46
C ALA A 55 -10.89 -9.85 2.85
N TYR A 56 -10.65 -8.54 2.92
CA TYR A 56 -11.52 -7.54 2.31
C TYR A 56 -11.60 -7.73 0.79
N ALA A 57 -10.45 -7.90 0.13
CA ALA A 57 -10.42 -8.08 -1.32
C ALA A 57 -11.26 -9.30 -1.76
N ARG A 58 -11.14 -10.43 -1.04
CA ARG A 58 -11.97 -11.62 -1.32
C ARG A 58 -13.45 -11.40 -1.06
N TRP A 59 -13.81 -10.74 0.05
CA TRP A 59 -15.20 -10.39 0.34
C TRP A 59 -15.79 -9.52 -0.78
N ALA A 60 -15.01 -8.60 -1.34
CA ALA A 60 -15.39 -7.77 -2.47
C ALA A 60 -15.40 -8.51 -3.83
N GLY A 61 -15.21 -9.83 -3.86
CA GLY A 61 -15.14 -10.63 -5.09
C GLY A 61 -13.90 -10.33 -5.95
N LYS A 62 -12.82 -9.88 -5.31
CA LYS A 62 -11.55 -9.45 -5.90
C LYS A 62 -10.37 -10.18 -5.24
N ARG A 63 -9.16 -9.73 -5.53
CA ARG A 63 -7.89 -10.17 -4.89
C ARG A 63 -6.96 -8.98 -4.69
N LEU A 64 -5.86 -9.16 -3.96
CA LEU A 64 -4.75 -8.22 -3.99
C LEU A 64 -4.00 -8.33 -5.33
N PRO A 65 -3.44 -7.24 -5.88
CA PRO A 65 -2.53 -7.32 -7.02
C PRO A 65 -1.24 -8.05 -6.60
N THR A 66 -0.59 -8.74 -7.53
CA THR A 66 0.84 -9.06 -7.38
C THR A 66 1.66 -7.78 -7.50
N GLU A 67 2.89 -7.77 -6.96
CA GLU A 67 3.77 -6.61 -7.13
C GLU A 67 4.10 -6.31 -8.60
N ALA A 68 4.09 -7.33 -9.47
CA ALA A 68 4.31 -7.18 -10.90
C ALA A 68 3.13 -6.52 -11.61
N GLU A 69 1.89 -6.91 -11.28
CA GLU A 69 0.69 -6.24 -11.80
C GLU A 69 0.60 -4.80 -11.32
N TRP A 70 0.96 -4.56 -10.07
CA TRP A 70 1.03 -3.22 -9.50
C TRP A 70 2.05 -2.36 -10.25
N GLU A 71 3.26 -2.87 -10.45
CA GLU A 71 4.32 -2.14 -11.14
C GLU A 71 3.97 -1.90 -12.62
N LYS A 72 3.31 -2.85 -13.28
CA LYS A 72 2.79 -2.66 -14.63
C LYS A 72 1.74 -1.56 -14.69
N ALA A 73 0.78 -1.55 -13.76
CA ALA A 73 -0.23 -0.49 -13.69
C ALA A 73 0.37 0.91 -13.44
N ALA A 74 1.51 0.96 -12.74
CA ALA A 74 2.28 2.18 -12.51
C ALA A 74 3.09 2.60 -13.75
N ARG A 75 3.76 1.69 -14.43
CA ARG A 75 4.57 2.01 -15.62
C ARG A 75 3.72 2.33 -16.86
N GLY A 76 2.53 1.75 -16.95
CA GLY A 76 1.70 1.78 -18.15
C GLY A 76 1.93 0.56 -19.05
N SER A 77 1.03 0.36 -20.01
CA SER A 77 1.02 -0.79 -20.93
C SER A 77 1.58 -0.49 -22.32
N ASP A 78 2.03 0.74 -22.57
CA ASP A 78 2.57 1.24 -23.83
C ASP A 78 4.02 0.79 -24.12
N GLY A 79 4.66 0.12 -23.16
CA GLY A 79 6.04 -0.37 -23.29
C GLY A 79 7.10 0.72 -23.08
N HIS A 80 6.71 1.95 -22.75
CA HIS A 80 7.65 3.01 -22.45
C HIS A 80 8.14 2.91 -20.99
N PRO A 81 9.46 2.92 -20.75
CA PRO A 81 9.96 2.97 -19.38
C PRO A 81 9.61 4.33 -18.77
N ARG A 82 8.97 4.31 -17.60
CA ARG A 82 8.68 5.50 -16.79
C ARG A 82 9.18 5.31 -15.36
N GLU A 83 9.79 6.34 -14.81
CA GLU A 83 10.24 6.33 -13.41
C GLU A 83 9.07 6.42 -12.42
N TYR A 84 8.07 7.24 -12.75
CA TYR A 84 6.84 7.48 -11.99
C TYR A 84 5.59 7.22 -12.84
N PRO A 85 4.38 7.12 -12.26
CA PRO A 85 3.16 6.88 -13.03
C PRO A 85 2.88 7.91 -14.13
N TRP A 86 3.19 9.17 -13.83
CA TRP A 86 2.98 10.32 -14.71
C TRP A 86 4.15 10.57 -15.69
N GLY A 87 5.21 9.75 -15.67
CA GLY A 87 6.41 9.94 -16.50
C GLY A 87 7.67 10.11 -15.66
N ASP A 88 8.64 10.88 -16.16
CA ASP A 88 9.98 10.99 -15.57
C ASP A 88 10.21 12.32 -14.83
N ALA A 89 9.19 13.18 -14.78
CA ALA A 89 9.25 14.40 -13.99
C ALA A 89 9.29 14.06 -12.50
N PRO A 90 10.16 14.71 -11.70
CA PRO A 90 10.21 14.48 -10.26
C PRO A 90 8.85 14.67 -9.57
N PRO A 91 8.57 13.92 -8.49
CA PRO A 91 7.33 14.06 -7.74
C PRO A 91 7.17 15.47 -7.18
N THR A 92 5.96 16.02 -7.34
CA THR A 92 5.52 17.27 -6.72
C THR A 92 4.23 17.01 -5.96
N ARG A 93 3.77 17.98 -5.16
CA ARG A 93 2.48 17.89 -4.46
C ARG A 93 1.27 17.79 -5.42
N ALA A 94 1.42 18.18 -6.68
CA ALA A 94 0.39 17.99 -7.69
C ALA A 94 0.28 16.53 -8.15
N HIS A 95 1.40 15.80 -8.11
CA HIS A 95 1.48 14.40 -8.53
C HIS A 95 1.11 13.42 -7.41
N ALA A 96 1.59 13.65 -6.18
CA ALA A 96 1.40 12.70 -5.08
C ALA A 96 1.53 13.38 -3.71
N ASN A 97 0.87 12.80 -2.71
CA ASN A 97 1.06 13.14 -1.30
C ASN A 97 2.25 12.35 -0.73
N LEU A 98 3.38 13.03 -0.57
CA LEU A 98 4.65 12.49 -0.08
C LEU A 98 5.35 13.49 0.86
N GLY A 99 6.33 13.01 1.62
CA GLY A 99 7.22 13.85 2.43
C GLY A 99 6.64 14.33 3.77
N GLY A 100 5.50 13.79 4.21
CA GLY A 100 4.98 13.96 5.57
C GLY A 100 4.19 15.24 5.82
N GLY A 101 4.05 16.13 4.84
CA GLY A 101 3.50 17.48 5.05
C GLY A 101 2.01 17.54 5.41
N THR A 102 1.25 16.50 5.12
CA THR A 102 -0.21 16.39 5.32
C THR A 102 -0.59 15.65 6.62
N TRP A 103 0.38 14.98 7.25
CA TRP A 103 0.17 14.15 8.45
C TRP A 103 -0.88 13.03 8.26
N GLY A 104 -1.22 12.66 7.03
CA GLY A 104 -2.25 11.67 6.70
C GLY A 104 -2.39 11.48 5.19
N PRO A 105 -3.18 10.49 4.74
CA PRO A 105 -3.48 10.35 3.33
C PRO A 105 -4.41 11.48 2.90
N SER A 106 -4.41 11.79 1.61
CA SER A 106 -5.37 12.71 1.00
C SER A 106 -6.62 11.95 0.58
N PRO A 107 -7.78 12.63 0.46
CA PRO A 107 -8.97 12.03 -0.13
C PRO A 107 -8.68 11.42 -1.51
N VAL A 108 -9.36 10.33 -1.84
CA VAL A 108 -9.21 9.67 -3.14
C VAL A 108 -9.53 10.66 -4.28
N GLY A 109 -8.67 10.70 -5.30
CA GLY A 109 -8.82 11.62 -6.43
C GLY A 109 -8.15 12.99 -6.26
N SER A 110 -7.45 13.24 -5.15
CA SER A 110 -6.80 14.55 -4.89
C SER A 110 -5.66 14.91 -5.85
N HIS A 111 -5.08 13.94 -6.56
CA HIS A 111 -3.88 14.13 -7.39
C HIS A 111 -4.10 13.74 -8.86
N PRO A 112 -4.83 14.55 -9.66
CA PRO A 112 -5.11 14.25 -11.06
C PRO A 112 -3.89 14.23 -11.97
N GLN A 113 -2.82 14.94 -11.62
CA GLN A 113 -1.57 14.87 -12.37
C GLN A 113 -0.74 13.62 -12.02
N GLY A 114 -1.14 12.88 -10.97
CA GLY A 114 -0.50 11.65 -10.51
C GLY A 114 -0.98 10.38 -11.19
N VAL A 115 -1.94 10.50 -12.11
CA VAL A 115 -2.58 9.35 -12.75
C VAL A 115 -1.60 8.67 -13.70
N SER A 116 -1.56 7.34 -13.66
CA SER A 116 -0.72 6.58 -14.59
C SER A 116 -1.19 6.72 -16.03
N HIS A 117 -0.32 6.38 -16.98
CA HIS A 117 -0.67 6.33 -18.40
C HIS A 117 -1.96 5.53 -18.67
N ASP A 118 -2.19 4.45 -17.93
CA ASP A 118 -3.36 3.57 -18.10
C ASP A 118 -4.58 4.05 -17.28
N GLY A 119 -4.55 5.27 -16.74
CA GLY A 119 -5.66 5.86 -16.01
C GLY A 119 -5.77 5.41 -14.56
N VAL A 120 -4.73 4.81 -13.97
CA VAL A 120 -4.77 4.31 -12.59
C VAL A 120 -4.35 5.43 -11.62
N TRP A 121 -5.26 5.76 -10.71
CA TRP A 121 -5.09 6.81 -9.72
C TRP A 121 -4.38 6.32 -8.46
N GLY A 122 -3.70 7.25 -7.78
CA GLY A 122 -3.25 7.07 -6.41
C GLY A 122 -2.22 5.95 -6.23
N LEU A 123 -1.36 5.73 -7.23
CA LEU A 123 -0.33 4.69 -7.14
C LEU A 123 0.86 5.13 -6.29
N LEU A 124 1.27 6.39 -6.33
CA LEU A 124 2.36 6.87 -5.47
C LEU A 124 1.82 7.77 -4.36
N GLY A 125 2.32 7.55 -3.14
CA GLY A 125 1.94 8.32 -1.95
C GLY A 125 0.67 7.81 -1.28
N ASP A 126 0.17 8.62 -0.33
CA ASP A 126 -0.94 8.31 0.55
C ASP A 126 -0.72 7.09 1.44
N VAL A 127 -0.74 5.86 0.91
CA VAL A 127 -0.55 4.63 1.69
C VAL A 127 0.35 3.65 0.97
N TRP A 128 1.15 2.92 1.75
CA TRP A 128 1.76 1.70 1.23
C TRP A 128 0.65 0.70 0.87
N GLU A 129 0.67 0.16 -0.34
CA GLU A 129 -0.34 -0.79 -0.80
C GLU A 129 0.18 -2.23 -0.68
N TRP A 130 -0.46 -3.05 0.16
CA TRP A 130 -0.19 -4.49 0.25
C TRP A 130 -0.40 -5.20 -1.10
N THR A 131 0.54 -6.09 -1.46
CA THR A 131 0.45 -6.96 -2.64
C THR A 131 0.34 -8.43 -2.22
N ALA A 132 -0.08 -9.30 -3.14
CA ALA A 132 -0.12 -10.75 -2.92
C ALA A 132 1.28 -11.40 -2.89
N SER A 133 2.31 -10.70 -3.37
CA SER A 133 3.65 -11.22 -3.56
C SER A 133 4.41 -11.37 -2.24
N ASP A 134 5.10 -12.52 -2.10
CA ASP A 134 6.16 -12.65 -1.10
C ASP A 134 7.41 -11.88 -1.54
N PHE A 135 8.25 -11.49 -0.60
CA PHE A 135 9.50 -10.80 -0.94
C PHE A 135 10.54 -11.80 -1.46
N ARG A 136 10.72 -11.84 -2.79
CA ARG A 136 11.70 -12.71 -3.47
C ARG A 136 12.70 -11.89 -4.31
N PRO A 137 13.91 -12.40 -4.58
CA PRO A 137 14.82 -11.76 -5.52
C PRO A 137 14.22 -11.78 -6.93
N TYR A 138 14.46 -10.72 -7.69
CA TYR A 138 14.25 -10.77 -9.14
C TYR A 138 15.35 -11.60 -9.81
N ALA A 139 15.08 -12.13 -11.00
CA ALA A 139 16.07 -12.85 -11.77
C ALA A 139 17.31 -11.96 -12.03
N GLY A 140 18.50 -12.49 -11.75
CA GLY A 140 19.75 -11.74 -11.88
C GLY A 140 20.02 -10.73 -10.76
N PHE A 141 19.26 -10.75 -9.67
CA PHE A 141 19.56 -9.93 -8.49
C PHE A 141 20.98 -10.20 -7.97
N SER A 142 21.69 -9.12 -7.67
CA SER A 142 22.96 -9.12 -6.95
C SER A 142 22.91 -7.98 -5.95
N ALA A 143 23.17 -8.25 -4.68
CA ALA A 143 23.29 -7.18 -3.70
C ALA A 143 24.50 -6.29 -3.98
N PHE A 144 24.32 -4.98 -3.80
CA PHE A 144 25.41 -4.01 -3.74
C PHE A 144 24.93 -2.68 -3.15
N PRO A 145 25.72 -1.99 -2.31
CA PRO A 145 26.87 -2.48 -1.56
C PRO A 145 26.48 -3.18 -0.24
N TYR A 146 25.18 -3.24 0.09
CA TYR A 146 24.66 -3.66 1.40
C TYR A 146 23.68 -4.84 1.26
N PRO A 147 24.17 -6.10 1.30
CA PRO A 147 23.34 -7.31 1.15
C PRO A 147 22.22 -7.45 2.17
N GLU A 148 22.48 -7.09 3.41
CA GLU A 148 21.53 -7.21 4.53
C GLU A 148 20.33 -6.27 4.38
N TYR A 149 20.37 -5.33 3.42
CA TYR A 149 19.20 -4.53 3.07
C TYR A 149 18.07 -5.38 2.48
N SER A 150 18.35 -6.49 1.78
CA SER A 150 17.29 -7.27 1.10
C SER A 150 17.47 -8.78 1.20
N GLU A 151 18.68 -9.31 1.09
CA GLU A 151 18.90 -10.75 0.94
C GLU A 151 18.37 -11.56 2.13
N VAL A 152 18.61 -11.06 3.34
CA VAL A 152 18.21 -11.72 4.59
C VAL A 152 16.69 -11.75 4.80
N PHE A 153 15.93 -10.97 4.03
CA PHE A 153 14.48 -10.88 4.12
C PHE A 153 13.76 -11.65 3.00
N PHE A 154 14.51 -12.24 2.06
CA PHE A 154 13.87 -13.03 1.01
C PHE A 154 13.21 -14.28 1.58
N GLY A 155 11.98 -14.55 1.13
CA GLY A 155 11.20 -15.71 1.53
C GLY A 155 9.73 -15.39 1.72
N GLU A 156 9.00 -16.35 2.28
CA GLU A 156 7.54 -16.31 2.42
C GLU A 156 7.07 -15.67 3.73
N ALA A 157 8.02 -15.28 4.59
CA ALA A 157 7.72 -14.63 5.85
C ALA A 157 7.22 -13.18 5.68
N TYR A 158 7.56 -12.55 4.55
CA TYR A 158 7.28 -11.15 4.28
C TYR A 158 6.41 -10.98 3.05
N LYS A 159 5.52 -9.99 3.10
CA LYS A 159 4.70 -9.57 1.98
C LYS A 159 5.18 -8.21 1.47
N VAL A 160 5.15 -8.04 0.15
CA VAL A 160 5.60 -6.81 -0.49
C VAL A 160 4.52 -5.73 -0.42
N LEU A 161 4.94 -4.50 -0.15
CA LEU A 161 4.14 -3.28 -0.32
C LEU A 161 4.76 -2.36 -1.37
N ARG A 162 3.92 -1.59 -2.07
CA ARG A 162 4.33 -0.66 -3.13
C ARG A 162 3.72 0.72 -2.94
N GLY A 163 4.19 1.71 -3.71
CA GLY A 163 3.59 3.05 -3.80
C GLY A 163 4.17 4.13 -2.88
N GLY A 164 4.67 3.77 -1.71
CA GLY A 164 5.02 4.77 -0.69
C GLY A 164 3.80 5.29 0.05
N ALA A 165 3.99 5.78 1.28
CA ALA A 165 2.92 6.42 2.05
C ALA A 165 3.10 7.94 2.07
N TRP A 166 2.11 8.68 2.58
CA TRP A 166 2.17 10.12 2.78
C TRP A 166 3.42 10.59 3.55
N ALA A 167 3.95 9.74 4.44
CA ALA A 167 5.16 10.00 5.23
C ALA A 167 6.48 9.64 4.51
N SER A 168 6.44 8.95 3.37
CA SER A 168 7.63 8.51 2.65
C SER A 168 8.36 9.69 2.01
N ALA A 169 9.69 9.72 2.14
CA ALA A 169 10.52 10.72 1.48
C ALA A 169 10.42 10.56 -0.06
N PRO A 170 10.23 11.64 -0.84
CA PRO A 170 10.06 11.53 -2.29
C PRO A 170 11.20 10.82 -3.01
N VAL A 171 12.44 10.97 -2.53
CA VAL A 171 13.63 10.30 -3.07
C VAL A 171 13.59 8.77 -2.94
N ALA A 172 12.78 8.24 -2.02
CA ALA A 172 12.65 6.81 -1.75
C ALA A 172 11.41 6.19 -2.41
N VAL A 173 10.69 6.92 -3.27
CA VAL A 173 9.43 6.47 -3.87
C VAL A 173 9.53 6.55 -5.39
N ARG A 174 9.46 5.40 -6.06
CA ARG A 174 9.48 5.24 -7.53
C ARG A 174 8.71 3.99 -7.94
N ASN A 175 8.38 3.86 -9.23
CA ASN A 175 7.64 2.71 -9.75
C ASN A 175 8.24 1.37 -9.32
N GLY A 176 9.56 1.24 -9.26
CA GLY A 176 10.27 0.00 -8.90
C GLY A 176 10.59 -0.20 -7.40
N PHE A 177 10.19 0.72 -6.49
CA PHE A 177 10.57 0.60 -5.08
C PHE A 177 9.75 -0.44 -4.32
N ARG A 178 10.42 -1.42 -3.71
CA ARG A 178 9.77 -2.52 -2.98
C ARG A 178 9.97 -2.31 -1.49
N ASN A 179 8.88 -2.11 -0.75
CA ASN A 179 8.87 -2.24 0.70
C ASN A 179 8.39 -3.65 1.07
N TRP A 180 8.68 -4.13 2.27
CA TRP A 180 8.21 -5.41 2.76
C TRP A 180 8.05 -5.38 4.28
N ASP A 181 7.09 -6.15 4.80
CA ASP A 181 6.96 -6.37 6.24
C ASP A 181 6.25 -7.71 6.49
N PHE A 182 6.26 -8.16 7.74
CA PHE A 182 5.49 -9.32 8.16
C PHE A 182 3.99 -9.08 7.92
N PRO A 183 3.22 -10.10 7.49
CA PRO A 183 1.84 -9.93 7.07
C PRO A 183 0.88 -9.54 8.20
N ASN A 184 1.24 -9.71 9.47
CA ASN A 184 0.44 -9.26 10.61
C ASN A 184 0.74 -7.82 11.04
N ARG A 185 1.75 -7.15 10.46
CA ARG A 185 2.09 -5.77 10.83
C ARG A 185 1.07 -4.79 10.28
N ARG A 186 0.71 -3.82 11.11
CA ARG A 186 -0.29 -2.78 10.79
C ARG A 186 -0.01 -1.43 11.42
N GLN A 187 1.05 -1.29 12.20
CA GLN A 187 1.54 -0.02 12.71
C GLN A 187 2.08 0.88 11.60
N ILE A 188 2.53 0.27 10.49
CA ILE A 188 2.95 0.98 9.28
C ILE A 188 1.76 1.70 8.62
N PHE A 189 2.03 2.75 7.84
CA PHE A 189 1.03 3.48 7.05
C PHE A 189 0.59 2.69 5.82
N ALA A 190 0.07 1.48 6.04
CA ALA A 190 -0.35 0.55 4.99
C ALA A 190 -1.87 0.51 4.84
N GLY A 191 -2.28 0.53 3.59
CA GLY A 191 -3.61 0.23 3.09
C GLY A 191 -3.52 -0.86 2.02
N PHE A 192 -4.44 -0.85 1.06
CA PHE A 192 -4.42 -1.78 -0.05
C PHE A 192 -5.24 -1.27 -1.22
N ARG A 193 -5.00 -1.87 -2.39
CA ARG A 193 -5.91 -1.81 -3.52
C ARG A 193 -6.34 -3.21 -3.94
N CYS A 194 -7.50 -3.27 -4.59
CA CYS A 194 -7.99 -4.52 -5.14
C CYS A 194 -7.68 -4.63 -6.64
N ALA A 195 -7.40 -5.85 -7.07
CA ALA A 195 -7.28 -6.28 -8.46
C ALA A 195 -8.31 -7.38 -8.76
N ARG A 196 -8.55 -7.64 -10.03
CA ARG A 196 -9.38 -8.76 -10.50
C ARG A 196 -8.80 -9.33 -11.78
N ASP A 197 -9.08 -10.59 -12.03
CA ASP A 197 -8.78 -11.20 -13.32
C ASP A 197 -9.73 -10.65 -14.39
N VAL A 198 -9.24 -10.58 -15.62
CA VAL A 198 -10.06 -10.22 -16.79
C VAL A 198 -10.99 -11.39 -17.09
N ARG A 199 -12.27 -11.09 -17.30
CA ARG A 199 -13.27 -12.07 -17.74
C ARG A 199 -13.42 -12.04 -19.24
#